data_AF-A0AAC9NY60-F1
#
_entry.id   AF-A0AAC9NY60-F1
#
_cell.length_a   1.000
_cell.length_b   1.000
_cell.length_c   1.000
_cell.angle_alpha   90.00
_cell.angle_beta   90.00
_cell.angle_gamma   90.00
#
_symmetry.space_group_name_H-M   'P 1'
#
loop_
_entity.id
_entity.type
_entity.pdbx_description
1 polymer ?
#
loop_
_entity_poly.entity_id
_entity_poly.type
_entity_poly.pdbx_seq_one_letter_code
_entity_poly.pdbx_strand_id
1 'polypeptide(L)'
;MVWKKLFGGGREKEPSPREIERKRQFDRWLDGIGPEWAEAYMILVTDPALDQAFRAGVHYALNEGDVEEARKILRQSMHFLTPDSREKLRNVGQAQRWATFDQIAEAGIVISSNATFPMDALQIAKQPVPDRPDLEFPLYFRGEGHLLTVAPTGAGKGQRLILPVLLDFEGPTVVLDPKGENYEHTAWRRSLYGQVFKWAPGEADSDCYNPLDRVTGWGRGTASGRAAGHSSGQGAFLGRGRARPADRIDLLRHPHAAGRPAQHARGLPPADTEQGGFRGDGRRPARL
;
A
#
# COMPACT_ATOMS: atom_id res chain seq x y z
N MET A 1 -12.41 31.11 -23.77
CA MET A 1 -11.70 31.74 -22.63
C MET A 1 -12.30 33.08 -22.14
N VAL A 2 -13.42 33.58 -22.69
CA VAL A 2 -13.99 34.90 -22.30
C VAL A 2 -14.99 34.82 -21.14
N TRP A 3 -15.70 33.70 -20.99
CA TRP A 3 -16.73 33.50 -19.95
C TRP A 3 -16.20 33.43 -18.50
N LYS A 4 -14.99 32.90 -18.28
CA LYS A 4 -14.38 32.77 -16.93
C LYS A 4 -13.99 34.12 -16.30
N LYS A 5 -13.81 35.18 -17.10
CA LYS A 5 -13.43 36.52 -16.61
C LYS A 5 -14.62 37.37 -16.17
N LEU A 6 -15.83 37.06 -16.61
CA LEU A 6 -17.02 37.86 -16.30
C LEU A 6 -17.67 37.53 -14.94
N PHE A 7 -17.47 36.33 -14.41
CA PHE A 7 -18.21 35.85 -13.23
C PHE A 7 -17.35 35.40 -12.04
N GLY A 8 -16.05 35.65 -12.06
CA GLY A 8 -15.16 35.31 -10.96
C GLY A 8 -14.93 33.80 -10.85
N GLY A 9 -13.67 33.38 -10.90
CA GLY A 9 -13.29 32.01 -10.61
C GLY A 9 -13.56 31.71 -9.14
N GLY A 10 -14.68 31.05 -8.84
CA GLY A 10 -14.94 30.49 -7.53
C GLY A 10 -13.82 29.52 -7.17
N ARG A 11 -13.10 29.79 -6.07
CA ARG A 11 -12.31 28.75 -5.40
C ARG A 11 -13.26 27.58 -5.14
N GLU A 12 -12.86 26.37 -5.50
CA GLU A 12 -13.57 25.16 -5.06
C GLU A 12 -13.70 25.26 -3.54
N LYS A 13 -14.94 25.43 -3.07
CA LYS A 13 -15.20 25.53 -1.63
C LYS A 13 -14.92 24.18 -1.02
N GLU A 14 -14.11 24.15 0.04
CA GLU A 14 -13.97 22.94 0.84
C GLU A 14 -15.35 22.45 1.28
N PRO A 15 -15.61 21.13 1.18
CA PRO A 15 -16.90 20.57 1.53
C PRO A 15 -17.19 20.81 3.01
N SER A 16 -18.41 21.22 3.31
CA SER A 16 -18.88 21.46 4.66
C SER A 16 -18.85 20.17 5.49
N PRO A 17 -18.74 20.25 6.83
CA PRO A 17 -18.80 19.07 7.70
C PRO A 17 -20.04 18.20 7.49
N ARG A 18 -21.17 18.81 7.10
CA ARG A 18 -22.40 18.07 6.76
C ARG A 18 -22.28 17.28 5.46
N GLU A 19 -21.62 17.82 4.44
CA GLU A 19 -21.38 17.13 3.19
C GLU A 19 -20.42 15.95 3.38
N ILE A 20 -19.39 16.13 4.21
CA ILE A 20 -18.47 15.05 4.59
C ILE A 20 -19.22 13.91 5.28
N GLU A 21 -20.06 14.22 6.28
CA GLU A 21 -20.82 13.20 6.99
C GLU A 21 -21.83 12.50 6.08
N ARG A 22 -22.51 13.25 5.20
CA ARG A 22 -23.46 12.68 4.24
C ARG A 22 -22.77 11.73 3.25
N LYS A 23 -21.57 12.09 2.79
CA LYS A 23 -20.74 11.22 1.95
C LYS A 23 -20.35 9.93 2.70
N ARG A 24 -19.88 10.05 3.94
CA ARG A 24 -19.56 8.87 4.78
C ARG A 24 -20.77 7.96 5.04
N GLN A 25 -21.95 8.53 5.21
CA GLN A 25 -23.17 7.74 5.38
C GLN A 25 -23.52 7.00 4.09
N PHE A 26 -23.36 7.66 2.93
CA PHE A 26 -23.56 7.06 1.63
C PHE A 26 -22.56 5.93 1.34
N ASP A 27 -21.27 6.15 1.63
CA ASP A 27 -20.22 5.15 1.44
C ASP A 27 -20.49 3.91 2.31
N ARG A 28 -20.85 4.09 3.59
CA ARG A 28 -21.24 2.98 4.48
C ARG A 28 -22.47 2.21 3.98
N TRP A 29 -23.42 2.90 3.36
CA TRP A 29 -24.60 2.26 2.79
C TRP A 29 -24.24 1.43 1.55
N LEU A 30 -23.38 1.95 0.66
CA LEU A 30 -22.87 1.20 -0.50
C LEU A 30 -22.16 -0.09 -0.06
N ASP A 31 -21.33 -0.02 0.98
CA ASP A 31 -20.65 -1.21 1.52
C ASP A 31 -21.64 -2.25 2.06
N GLY A 32 -22.80 -1.81 2.55
CA GLY A 32 -23.84 -2.66 3.15
C GLY A 32 -24.71 -3.44 2.16
N ILE A 33 -24.87 -2.95 0.92
CA ILE A 33 -25.73 -3.59 -0.10
C ILE A 33 -25.02 -4.66 -0.94
N GLY A 34 -23.71 -4.82 -0.74
CA GLY A 34 -22.87 -5.78 -1.46
C GLY A 34 -22.21 -5.21 -2.72
N PRO A 35 -21.02 -5.71 -3.09
CA PRO A 35 -20.15 -5.09 -4.09
C PRO A 35 -20.78 -5.04 -5.49
N GLU A 36 -21.47 -6.11 -5.92
CA GLU A 36 -22.11 -6.11 -7.24
C GLU A 36 -23.25 -5.08 -7.31
N TRP A 37 -24.06 -4.97 -6.24
CA TRP A 37 -25.15 -4.01 -6.19
C TRP A 37 -24.67 -2.58 -6.03
N ALA A 38 -23.58 -2.35 -5.29
CA ALA A 38 -22.93 -1.05 -5.21
C ALA A 38 -22.43 -0.60 -6.60
N GLU A 39 -21.76 -1.49 -7.34
CA GLU A 39 -21.28 -1.22 -8.70
C GLU A 39 -22.45 -0.94 -9.66
N ALA A 40 -23.46 -1.82 -9.66
CA ALA A 40 -24.67 -1.64 -10.47
C ALA A 40 -25.38 -0.33 -10.15
N TYR A 41 -25.56 -0.02 -8.86
CA TYR A 41 -26.19 1.21 -8.41
C TYR A 41 -25.44 2.45 -8.92
N MET A 42 -24.11 2.47 -8.79
CA MET A 42 -23.28 3.58 -9.25
C MET A 42 -23.37 3.79 -10.77
N ILE A 43 -23.40 2.71 -11.55
CA ILE A 43 -23.62 2.80 -13.01
C ILE A 43 -24.97 3.47 -13.32
N LEU A 44 -26.03 3.08 -12.63
CA LEU A 44 -27.38 3.61 -12.89
C LEU A 44 -27.51 5.08 -12.51
N VAL A 45 -27.04 5.48 -11.33
CA VAL A 45 -27.23 6.87 -10.85
C VAL A 45 -26.37 7.88 -11.59
N THR A 46 -25.30 7.42 -12.25
CA THR A 46 -24.42 8.25 -13.07
C THR A 46 -24.78 8.24 -14.56
N ASP A 47 -25.59 7.28 -15.03
CA ASP A 47 -26.01 7.24 -16.44
C ASP A 47 -26.90 8.45 -16.79
N PRO A 48 -26.51 9.26 -17.79
CA PRO A 48 -27.21 10.50 -18.11
C PRO A 48 -28.57 10.30 -18.80
N ALA A 49 -28.83 9.12 -19.36
CA ALA A 49 -30.09 8.78 -20.02
C ALA A 49 -31.14 8.21 -19.05
N LEU A 50 -30.71 7.78 -17.85
CA LEU A 50 -31.62 7.28 -16.82
C LEU A 50 -32.25 8.41 -16.01
N ASP A 51 -33.58 8.44 -15.96
CA ASP A 51 -34.31 9.46 -15.20
C ASP A 51 -34.23 9.29 -13.67
N GLN A 52 -34.65 10.32 -12.95
CA GLN A 52 -34.62 10.36 -11.49
C GLN A 52 -35.58 9.34 -10.84
N ALA A 53 -36.69 9.00 -11.48
CA ALA A 53 -37.67 8.06 -10.92
C ALA A 53 -37.09 6.64 -10.86
N PHE A 54 -36.40 6.19 -11.91
CA PHE A 54 -35.69 4.90 -11.89
C PHE A 54 -34.58 4.89 -10.84
N ARG A 55 -33.79 5.97 -10.75
CA ARG A 55 -32.72 6.08 -9.73
C ARG A 55 -33.27 5.99 -8.31
N ALA A 56 -34.35 6.72 -8.01
CA ALA A 56 -35.00 6.71 -6.71
C ALA A 56 -35.62 5.34 -6.40
N GLY A 57 -36.23 4.69 -7.39
CA GLY A 57 -36.83 3.36 -7.24
C GLY A 57 -35.80 2.30 -6.86
N VAL A 58 -34.66 2.24 -7.55
CA VAL A 58 -33.59 1.29 -7.21
C VAL A 58 -33.01 1.59 -5.83
N HIS A 59 -32.76 2.86 -5.50
CA HIS A 59 -32.27 3.26 -4.18
C HIS A 59 -33.22 2.80 -3.07
N TYR A 60 -34.52 3.04 -3.23
CA TYR A 60 -35.54 2.65 -2.24
C TYR A 60 -35.59 1.13 -2.05
N ALA A 61 -35.65 0.37 -3.15
CA ALA A 61 -35.70 -1.10 -3.07
C ALA A 61 -34.47 -1.67 -2.37
N LEU A 62 -33.26 -1.17 -2.70
CA LEU A 62 -32.03 -1.60 -2.04
C LEU A 62 -31.97 -1.18 -0.56
N ASN A 63 -32.48 0.01 -0.22
CA ASN A 63 -32.53 0.48 1.17
C ASN A 63 -33.46 -0.36 2.06
N GLU A 64 -34.58 -0.83 1.52
CA GLU A 64 -35.51 -1.73 2.22
C GLU A 64 -35.04 -3.20 2.22
N GLY A 65 -33.94 -3.51 1.51
CA GLY A 65 -33.44 -4.88 1.35
C GLY A 65 -34.29 -5.73 0.39
N ASP A 66 -35.16 -5.12 -0.42
CA ASP A 66 -35.97 -5.81 -1.41
C ASP A 66 -35.18 -6.00 -2.72
N VAL A 67 -34.34 -7.04 -2.71
CA VAL A 67 -33.45 -7.38 -3.82
C VAL A 67 -34.22 -7.74 -5.10
N GLU A 68 -35.42 -8.33 -4.98
CA GLU A 68 -36.18 -8.72 -6.17
C GLU A 68 -36.88 -7.55 -6.83
N GLU A 69 -37.40 -6.60 -6.06
CA GLU A 69 -37.91 -5.36 -6.64
C GLU A 69 -36.76 -4.54 -7.27
N ALA A 70 -35.59 -4.49 -6.62
CA ALA A 70 -34.41 -3.85 -7.21
C ALA A 70 -34.03 -4.49 -8.55
N ARG A 71 -34.03 -5.83 -8.64
CA ARG A 71 -33.74 -6.58 -9.88
C ARG A 71 -34.79 -6.32 -10.96
N LYS A 72 -36.07 -6.21 -10.60
CA LYS A 72 -37.16 -5.89 -11.52
C LYS A 72 -36.98 -4.49 -12.12
N ILE A 73 -36.72 -3.48 -11.29
CA ILE A 73 -36.47 -2.11 -11.74
C ILE A 73 -35.23 -2.06 -12.62
N LEU A 74 -34.17 -2.79 -12.27
CA LEU A 74 -32.95 -2.90 -13.06
C LEU A 74 -33.22 -3.43 -14.48
N ARG A 75 -34.00 -4.51 -14.60
CA ARG A 75 -34.38 -5.09 -15.90
C ARG A 75 -35.18 -4.10 -16.75
N GLN A 76 -36.07 -3.34 -16.14
CA GLN A 76 -36.84 -2.30 -16.84
C GLN A 76 -35.92 -1.16 -17.30
N SER A 77 -34.95 -0.78 -16.46
CA SER A 77 -34.00 0.30 -16.73
C SER A 77 -33.07 -0.01 -17.91
N MET A 78 -32.79 -1.29 -18.19
CA MET A 78 -31.84 -1.73 -19.22
C MET A 78 -32.08 -1.13 -20.62
N HIS A 79 -33.34 -0.87 -20.97
CA HIS A 79 -33.72 -0.33 -22.27
C HIS A 79 -33.38 1.16 -22.42
N PHE A 80 -33.31 1.89 -21.30
CA PHE A 80 -33.09 3.34 -21.26
C PHE A 80 -31.62 3.72 -21.11
N LEU A 81 -30.79 2.82 -20.58
CA LEU A 81 -29.35 3.05 -20.40
C LEU A 81 -28.63 3.31 -21.72
N THR A 82 -27.58 4.14 -21.63
CA THR A 82 -26.61 4.32 -22.72
C THR A 82 -25.91 2.99 -23.07
N PRO A 83 -25.37 2.84 -24.30
CA PRO A 83 -24.64 1.63 -24.67
C PRO A 83 -23.48 1.30 -23.71
N ASP A 84 -22.73 2.30 -23.27
CA ASP A 84 -21.60 2.15 -22.33
C ASP A 84 -22.06 1.67 -20.95
N SER A 85 -23.08 2.31 -20.35
CA SER A 85 -23.62 1.87 -19.07
C SER A 85 -24.24 0.48 -19.15
N ARG A 86 -24.88 0.13 -20.27
CA ARG A 86 -25.43 -1.21 -20.49
C ARG A 86 -24.34 -2.27 -20.58
N GLU A 87 -23.21 -1.95 -21.22
CA GLU A 87 -22.04 -2.81 -21.27
C GLU A 87 -21.41 -2.96 -19.88
N LYS A 88 -21.21 -1.86 -19.15
CA LYS A 88 -20.73 -1.88 -17.75
C LYS A 88 -21.63 -2.74 -16.86
N LEU A 89 -22.95 -2.54 -16.95
CA LEU A 89 -23.92 -3.29 -16.15
C LEU A 89 -23.94 -4.79 -16.45
N ARG A 90 -23.74 -5.20 -17.71
CA ARG A 90 -23.62 -6.62 -18.09
C ARG A 90 -22.39 -7.30 -17.48
N ASN A 91 -21.37 -6.52 -17.18
CA ASN A 91 -20.10 -6.99 -16.66
C ASN A 91 -19.98 -6.77 -15.14
N VAL A 92 -21.02 -6.27 -14.47
CA VAL A 92 -21.04 -6.14 -13.00
C VAL A 92 -20.77 -7.50 -12.36
N GLY A 93 -19.86 -7.51 -11.39
CA GLY A 93 -19.41 -8.74 -10.74
C GLY A 93 -18.55 -9.65 -11.62
N GLN A 94 -18.33 -9.31 -12.90
CA GLN A 94 -17.36 -10.00 -13.74
C GLN A 94 -15.98 -9.37 -13.54
N ALA A 95 -15.24 -9.91 -12.57
CA ALA A 95 -13.90 -9.47 -12.16
C ALA A 95 -12.77 -9.70 -13.20
N GLN A 96 -13.07 -9.82 -14.49
CA GLN A 96 -12.15 -10.32 -15.53
C GLN A 96 -11.87 -9.28 -16.61
N ARG A 97 -11.69 -8.00 -16.25
CA ARG A 97 -11.30 -6.95 -17.20
C ARG A 97 -9.96 -6.34 -16.83
N TRP A 98 -9.14 -6.07 -17.85
CA TRP A 98 -7.95 -5.24 -17.72
C TRP A 98 -8.35 -3.80 -17.41
N ALA A 99 -7.83 -3.27 -16.30
CA ALA A 99 -8.04 -1.87 -15.94
C ALA A 99 -7.44 -0.94 -17.00
N THR A 100 -8.14 0.16 -17.32
CA THR A 100 -7.59 1.25 -18.13
C THR A 100 -6.66 2.13 -17.28
N PHE A 101 -5.84 2.96 -17.94
CA PHE A 101 -4.98 3.92 -17.23
C PHE A 101 -5.79 4.86 -16.34
N ASP A 102 -6.91 5.38 -16.83
CA ASP A 102 -7.80 6.26 -16.07
C ASP A 102 -8.36 5.56 -14.83
N GLN A 103 -8.76 4.29 -14.94
CA GLN A 103 -9.24 3.50 -13.80
C GLN A 103 -8.15 3.26 -12.75
N ILE A 104 -6.91 3.00 -13.19
CA ILE A 104 -5.75 2.86 -12.29
C ILE A 104 -5.44 4.20 -11.58
N ALA A 105 -5.56 5.32 -12.28
CA ALA A 105 -5.37 6.65 -11.72
C ALA A 105 -6.47 7.03 -10.72
N GLU A 106 -7.74 6.79 -11.07
CA GLU A 106 -8.91 7.00 -10.19
C GLU A 106 -8.84 6.15 -8.93
N ALA A 107 -8.34 4.91 -9.04
CA ALA A 107 -8.09 4.02 -7.91
C ALA A 107 -6.92 4.48 -7.02
N GLY A 108 -6.20 5.54 -7.39
CA GLY A 108 -5.07 6.06 -6.62
C GLY A 108 -3.81 5.18 -6.66
N ILE A 109 -3.74 4.23 -7.61
CA ILE A 109 -2.57 3.37 -7.83
C ILE A 109 -1.44 4.19 -8.49
N VAL A 110 -1.80 5.20 -9.29
CA VAL A 110 -0.85 6.19 -9.81
C VAL A 110 -0.90 7.44 -8.94
N ILE A 111 0.27 7.92 -8.53
CA ILE A 111 0.43 9.17 -7.78
C ILE A 111 0.83 10.27 -8.76
N SER A 112 0.10 11.38 -8.76
CA SER A 112 0.54 12.54 -9.54
C SER A 112 1.83 13.11 -8.95
N SER A 113 2.70 13.66 -9.79
CA SER A 113 4.02 14.22 -9.39
C SER A 113 3.94 15.32 -8.33
N ASN A 114 2.76 15.92 -8.14
CA ASN A 114 2.55 17.03 -7.22
C ASN A 114 1.90 16.59 -5.90
N ALA A 115 1.57 15.31 -5.74
CA ALA A 115 1.01 14.81 -4.49
C ALA A 115 2.12 14.48 -3.49
N THR A 116 1.86 14.72 -2.20
CA THR A 116 2.73 14.26 -1.12
C THR A 116 2.83 12.74 -1.19
N PHE A 117 4.06 12.24 -1.30
CA PHE A 117 4.32 10.80 -1.24
C PHE A 117 3.93 10.29 0.15
N PRO A 118 3.01 9.32 0.26
CA PRO A 118 2.65 8.77 1.52
C PRO A 118 3.67 7.70 1.91
N MET A 119 3.97 7.70 3.20
CA MET A 119 4.99 6.87 3.82
C MET A 119 4.63 5.38 3.83
N ASP A 120 3.37 5.04 3.55
CA ASP A 120 2.77 3.70 3.62
C ASP A 120 2.54 3.07 2.22
N ALA A 121 3.19 3.59 1.18
CA ALA A 121 3.04 3.09 -0.18
C ALA A 121 4.20 2.20 -0.62
N LEU A 122 3.87 1.07 -1.25
CA LEU A 122 4.84 0.19 -1.91
C LEU A 122 4.81 0.43 -3.41
N GLN A 123 5.93 0.81 -4.01
CA GLN A 123 6.03 0.80 -5.46
C GLN A 123 6.07 -0.64 -5.96
N ILE A 124 5.09 -1.04 -6.76
CA ILE A 124 4.93 -2.43 -7.23
C ILE A 124 5.33 -2.62 -8.69
N ALA A 125 5.30 -1.55 -9.48
CA ALA A 125 5.62 -1.61 -10.91
C ALA A 125 5.89 -0.21 -11.47
N LYS A 126 6.21 -0.15 -12.76
CA LYS A 126 6.21 1.05 -13.58
C LYS A 126 5.35 0.77 -14.81
N GLN A 127 4.54 1.74 -15.21
CA GLN A 127 3.69 1.66 -16.37
C GLN A 127 4.09 2.73 -17.39
N PRO A 128 4.35 2.36 -18.66
CA PRO A 128 4.57 3.33 -19.72
C PRO A 128 3.38 4.27 -19.88
N VAL A 129 3.65 5.53 -20.18
CA VAL A 129 2.59 6.51 -20.46
C VAL A 129 1.94 6.17 -21.80
N PRO A 130 0.60 6.12 -21.89
CA PRO A 130 -0.08 6.06 -23.18
C PRO A 130 0.45 7.15 -24.12
N ASP A 131 0.75 6.78 -25.37
CA ASP A 131 1.28 7.67 -26.42
C ASP A 131 2.69 8.26 -26.18
N ARG A 132 3.31 7.99 -25.03
CA ARG A 132 4.69 8.40 -24.68
C ARG A 132 5.45 7.26 -23.99
N PRO A 133 5.76 6.17 -24.71
CA PRO A 133 6.38 4.97 -24.13
C PRO A 133 7.82 5.19 -23.63
N ASP A 134 8.43 6.33 -23.98
CA ASP A 134 9.69 6.81 -23.43
C ASP A 134 9.59 7.27 -21.97
N LEU A 135 8.37 7.49 -21.49
CA LEU A 135 8.05 7.89 -20.13
C LEU A 135 7.36 6.75 -19.39
N GLU A 136 7.63 6.62 -18.11
CA GLU A 136 6.98 5.67 -17.22
C GLU A 136 6.49 6.37 -15.96
N PHE A 137 5.33 5.96 -15.44
CA PHE A 137 4.87 6.32 -14.10
C PHE A 137 4.95 5.12 -13.16
N PRO A 138 5.38 5.33 -11.91
CA PRO A 138 5.37 4.29 -10.91
C PRO A 138 3.94 3.96 -10.45
N LEU A 139 3.68 2.66 -10.26
CA LEU A 139 2.44 2.13 -9.71
C LEU A 139 2.66 1.76 -8.23
N TYR A 140 1.69 2.12 -7.39
CA TYR A 140 1.76 1.92 -5.95
C TYR A 140 0.63 1.04 -5.43
N PHE A 141 1.01 0.18 -4.49
CA PHE A 141 0.09 -0.50 -3.61
C PHE A 141 0.01 0.26 -2.27
N ARG A 142 -1.21 0.46 -1.75
CA ARG A 142 -1.50 1.21 -0.53
C ARG A 142 -2.72 0.62 0.19
N GLY A 143 -2.88 0.99 1.45
CA GLY A 143 -4.00 0.59 2.30
C GLY A 143 -3.74 -0.72 3.05
N GLU A 144 -4.78 -1.18 3.75
CA GLU A 144 -4.71 -2.30 4.72
C GLU A 144 -4.69 -3.70 4.06
N GLY A 145 -4.78 -3.78 2.73
CA GLY A 145 -4.80 -5.04 2.00
C GLY A 145 -3.47 -5.79 2.01
N HIS A 146 -3.49 -7.06 1.58
CA HIS A 146 -2.27 -7.84 1.36
C HIS A 146 -1.93 -7.95 -0.12
N LEU A 147 -0.64 -7.91 -0.45
CA LEU A 147 -0.13 -8.06 -1.81
C LEU A 147 0.47 -9.47 -2.01
N LEU A 148 0.04 -10.16 -3.06
CA LEU A 148 0.61 -11.43 -3.50
C LEU A 148 1.32 -11.25 -4.85
N THR A 149 2.59 -11.60 -4.91
CA THR A 149 3.36 -11.63 -6.16
C THR A 149 3.59 -13.06 -6.62
N VAL A 150 3.08 -13.38 -7.81
CA VAL A 150 3.27 -14.70 -8.44
C VAL A 150 4.27 -14.56 -9.58
N ALA A 151 5.42 -15.23 -9.46
CA ALA A 151 6.47 -15.20 -10.47
C ALA A 151 7.27 -16.53 -10.47
N PRO A 152 7.62 -17.08 -11.65
CA PRO A 152 8.52 -18.24 -11.75
C PRO A 152 9.91 -17.98 -11.12
N THR A 153 10.63 -19.06 -10.81
CA THR A 153 12.04 -18.96 -10.40
C THR A 153 12.85 -18.29 -11.50
N GLY A 154 13.70 -17.32 -11.12
CA GLY A 154 14.53 -16.57 -12.06
C GLY A 154 13.82 -15.40 -12.78
N ALA A 155 12.51 -15.21 -12.60
CA ALA A 155 11.77 -14.10 -13.21
C ALA A 155 12.09 -12.72 -12.59
N GLY A 156 13.02 -12.66 -11.63
CA GLY A 156 13.50 -11.41 -11.05
C GLY A 156 12.64 -10.85 -9.92
N LYS A 157 11.76 -11.64 -9.26
CA LYS A 157 10.94 -11.14 -8.12
C LYS A 157 11.76 -10.43 -7.03
N GLY A 158 12.97 -10.93 -6.75
CA GLY A 158 13.90 -10.29 -5.81
C GLY A 158 14.36 -8.93 -6.32
N GLN A 159 14.95 -8.92 -7.51
CA GLN A 159 15.56 -7.72 -8.10
C GLN A 159 14.57 -6.64 -8.53
N ARG A 160 13.39 -7.02 -9.03
CA ARG A 160 12.41 -6.10 -9.63
C ARG A 160 11.32 -5.64 -8.66
N LEU A 161 11.19 -6.30 -7.51
CA LEU A 161 10.15 -5.95 -6.53
C LEU A 161 10.73 -5.87 -5.11
N ILE A 162 11.30 -6.96 -4.57
CA ILE A 162 11.71 -7.01 -3.16
C ILE A 162 12.82 -6.00 -2.85
N LEU A 163 13.91 -5.98 -3.63
CA LEU A 163 15.02 -5.06 -3.41
C LEU A 163 14.60 -3.59 -3.54
N PRO A 164 13.91 -3.14 -4.62
CA PRO A 164 13.40 -1.77 -4.69
C PRO A 164 12.51 -1.41 -3.51
N VAL A 165 11.56 -2.28 -3.14
CA VAL A 165 10.68 -2.04 -1.99
C VAL A 165 11.48 -1.84 -0.71
N LEU A 166 12.48 -2.67 -0.42
CA LEU A 166 13.28 -2.51 0.80
C LEU A 166 14.16 -1.25 0.79
N LEU A 167 14.60 -0.78 -0.38
CA LEU A 167 15.39 0.44 -0.49
C LEU A 167 14.55 1.72 -0.35
N ASP A 168 13.32 1.70 -0.87
CA ASP A 168 12.47 2.89 -1.00
C ASP A 168 11.40 3.00 0.09
N PHE A 169 10.85 1.89 0.60
CA PHE A 169 9.82 1.93 1.63
C PHE A 169 10.41 2.33 2.99
N GLU A 170 10.08 3.51 3.49
CA GLU A 170 10.68 4.05 4.71
C GLU A 170 10.10 3.45 6.01
N GLY A 171 8.95 2.77 5.93
CA GLY A 171 8.29 2.13 7.08
C GLY A 171 9.05 0.90 7.62
N PRO A 172 8.68 0.41 8.82
CA PRO A 172 9.29 -0.78 9.41
C PRO A 172 8.99 -2.04 8.56
N THR A 173 9.97 -2.95 8.48
CA THR A 173 9.84 -4.18 7.68
C THR A 173 10.37 -5.39 8.45
N VAL A 174 9.70 -6.53 8.25
CA VAL A 174 10.18 -7.85 8.66
C VAL A 174 10.28 -8.70 7.41
N VAL A 175 11.47 -9.25 7.15
CA VAL A 175 11.76 -9.95 5.89
C VAL A 175 12.19 -11.37 6.20
N LEU A 176 11.50 -12.35 5.61
CA LEU A 176 11.99 -13.71 5.56
C LEU A 176 13.01 -13.80 4.41
N ASP A 177 14.28 -13.94 4.75
CA ASP A 177 15.38 -13.97 3.79
C ASP A 177 16.24 -15.23 3.94
N PRO A 178 15.80 -16.38 3.41
CA PRO A 178 16.51 -17.65 3.57
C PRO A 178 17.91 -17.68 2.94
N LYS A 179 18.23 -16.71 2.07
CA LYS A 179 19.52 -16.64 1.36
C LYS A 179 20.43 -15.53 1.87
N GLY A 180 19.92 -14.57 2.65
CA GLY A 180 20.67 -13.40 3.11
C GLY A 180 20.87 -12.30 2.06
N GLU A 181 20.44 -12.51 0.80
CA GLU A 181 20.64 -11.57 -0.31
C GLU A 181 19.95 -10.23 -0.06
N ASN A 182 18.77 -10.23 0.58
CA ASN A 182 18.05 -8.99 0.88
C ASN A 182 18.78 -8.20 1.96
N TYR A 183 19.23 -8.87 3.03
CA TYR A 183 20.00 -8.21 4.08
C TYR A 183 21.30 -7.62 3.54
N GLU A 184 22.07 -8.42 2.80
CA GLU A 184 23.35 -8.02 2.19
C GLU A 184 23.20 -6.75 1.33
N HIS A 185 22.17 -6.68 0.49
CA HIS A 185 22.01 -5.56 -0.43
C HIS A 185 21.31 -4.33 0.16
N THR A 186 20.53 -4.48 1.23
CA THR A 186 19.63 -3.41 1.70
C THR A 186 19.89 -2.91 3.11
N ALA A 187 20.58 -3.67 3.98
CA ALA A 187 20.79 -3.30 5.38
C ALA A 187 21.41 -1.90 5.56
N TRP A 188 22.37 -1.52 4.71
CA TRP A 188 23.02 -0.20 4.73
C TRP A 188 22.04 0.95 4.45
N ARG A 189 21.04 0.74 3.60
CA ARG A 189 20.04 1.76 3.28
C ARG A 189 18.98 1.80 4.37
N ARG A 190 18.55 0.63 4.83
CA ARG A 190 17.61 0.47 5.94
C ARG A 190 18.11 1.12 7.23
N SER A 191 19.43 1.08 7.47
CA SER A 191 20.05 1.71 8.65
C SER A 191 19.92 3.24 8.67
N LEU A 192 19.63 3.86 7.53
CA LEU A 192 19.32 5.30 7.45
C LEU A 192 17.89 5.62 7.94
N TYR A 193 16.97 4.65 7.88
CA TYR A 193 15.59 4.81 8.35
C TYR A 193 15.40 4.38 9.81
N GLY A 194 16.20 3.42 10.29
CA GLY A 194 16.11 2.93 11.67
C GLY A 194 17.07 1.79 11.97
N GLN A 195 16.95 1.18 13.14
CA GLN A 195 17.80 0.05 13.51
C GLN A 195 17.48 -1.18 12.67
N VAL A 196 18.52 -1.89 12.23
CA VAL A 196 18.41 -3.11 11.42
C VAL A 196 18.94 -4.27 12.24
N PHE A 197 18.21 -5.38 12.23
CA PHE A 197 18.60 -6.61 12.91
C PHE A 197 18.65 -7.77 11.92
N LYS A 198 19.66 -8.63 12.05
CA LYS A 198 19.83 -9.89 11.33
C LYS A 198 19.61 -11.04 12.30
N TRP A 199 18.52 -11.78 12.15
CA TRP A 199 18.33 -13.02 12.90
C TRP A 199 18.61 -14.22 12.00
N ALA A 200 19.84 -14.74 12.07
CA ALA A 200 20.33 -15.86 11.26
C ALA A 200 21.06 -16.89 12.17
N PRO A 201 20.32 -17.71 12.94
CA PRO A 201 20.92 -18.65 13.88
C PRO A 201 21.96 -19.55 13.20
N GLY A 202 23.20 -19.51 13.70
CA GLY A 202 24.33 -20.26 13.15
C GLY A 202 25.37 -19.39 12.43
N GLU A 203 25.02 -18.15 12.09
CA GLU A 203 25.96 -17.17 11.54
C GLU A 203 26.62 -16.34 12.65
N ALA A 204 27.89 -15.96 12.45
CA ALA A 204 28.69 -15.26 13.47
C ALA A 204 28.21 -13.82 13.73
N ASP A 205 27.56 -13.20 12.75
CA ASP A 205 27.03 -11.84 12.79
C ASP A 205 25.51 -11.81 13.05
N SER A 206 24.91 -12.91 13.52
CA SER A 206 23.51 -12.94 13.91
C SER A 206 23.26 -12.18 15.22
N ASP A 207 22.27 -11.30 15.20
CA ASP A 207 21.67 -10.74 16.40
C ASP A 207 20.93 -11.81 17.22
N CYS A 208 20.75 -11.51 18.50
CA CYS A 208 20.09 -12.39 19.46
C CYS A 208 18.63 -11.96 19.67
N TYR A 209 17.70 -12.91 19.56
CA TYR A 209 16.29 -12.71 19.88
C TYR A 209 15.78 -13.86 20.76
N ASN A 210 15.13 -13.52 21.87
CA ASN A 210 14.41 -14.48 22.72
C ASN A 210 12.92 -14.10 22.78
N PRO A 211 12.02 -14.89 22.18
CA PRO A 211 10.58 -14.59 22.24
C PRO A 211 10.01 -14.64 23.66
N LEU A 212 10.68 -15.35 24.59
CA LEU A 212 10.23 -15.46 25.98
C LEU A 212 10.49 -14.21 26.81
N ASP A 213 11.39 -13.32 26.37
CA ASP A 213 11.68 -12.06 27.07
C ASP A 213 10.45 -11.15 27.21
N ARG A 214 9.44 -11.34 26.37
CA ARG A 214 8.19 -10.56 26.35
C ARG A 214 7.03 -11.23 27.08
N VAL A 215 7.17 -12.47 27.51
CA VAL A 215 6.10 -13.16 28.23
C VAL A 215 6.04 -12.64 29.65
N THR A 216 4.92 -12.00 29.99
CA THR A 216 4.62 -11.55 31.36
C THR A 216 3.54 -12.46 31.97
N GLY A 217 3.49 -12.55 33.30
CA GLY A 217 2.44 -13.30 33.99
C GLY A 217 2.71 -14.79 34.24
N TRP A 218 3.86 -15.33 33.83
CA TRP A 218 4.27 -16.72 34.13
C TRP A 218 4.38 -17.02 35.64
N GLY A 219 4.36 -16.00 36.51
CA GLY A 219 4.48 -16.14 37.97
C GLY A 219 3.17 -16.09 38.79
N ARG A 220 1.97 -15.98 38.21
CA ARG A 220 0.70 -15.90 38.98
C ARG A 220 -0.10 -17.21 38.96
N GLY A 221 0.56 -18.33 39.21
CA GLY A 221 -0.10 -19.62 39.33
C GLY A 221 0.82 -20.66 39.93
N THR A 222 1.09 -20.57 41.23
CA THR A 222 1.49 -21.64 42.18
C THR A 222 2.15 -21.04 43.44
N ALA A 223 1.47 -20.10 44.10
CA ALA A 223 1.76 -19.78 45.50
C ALA A 223 0.64 -20.38 46.37
N SER A 224 0.50 -21.71 46.33
CA SER A 224 -0.22 -22.48 47.35
C SER A 224 0.59 -23.73 47.70
N GLY A 225 1.85 -23.52 48.09
CA GLY A 225 2.71 -24.54 48.66
C GLY A 225 3.30 -23.98 49.94
N ARG A 226 2.89 -24.54 51.07
CA ARG A 226 3.19 -24.13 52.44
C ARG A 226 4.64 -23.71 52.69
N ALA A 227 4.80 -22.68 53.51
CA ALA A 227 6.00 -22.44 54.28
C ALA A 227 6.34 -23.66 55.14
N ALA A 228 7.57 -24.17 55.00
CA ALA A 228 8.33 -24.84 56.05
C ALA A 228 9.81 -24.72 55.66
N GLY A 229 10.62 -24.17 56.57
CA GLY A 229 12.00 -23.81 56.30
C GLY A 229 12.88 -25.01 55.93
N HIS A 230 14.08 -24.71 55.43
CA HIS A 230 15.37 -25.24 55.89
C HIS A 230 16.49 -24.40 55.26
N SER A 231 17.56 -24.28 56.04
CA SER A 231 18.74 -23.44 55.90
C SER A 231 19.67 -23.80 54.74
N SER A 232 20.39 -22.77 54.26
CA SER A 232 21.77 -22.80 53.74
C SER A 232 22.19 -23.92 52.77
N GLY A 233 22.39 -23.56 51.51
CA GLY A 233 23.14 -24.36 50.54
C GLY A 233 23.45 -23.56 49.28
N GLN A 234 24.69 -23.15 49.14
CA GLN A 234 25.24 -22.60 47.90
C GLN A 234 25.11 -23.67 46.78
N GLY A 235 24.47 -23.30 45.68
CA GLY A 235 24.40 -24.10 44.47
C GLY A 235 24.52 -23.18 43.27
N ALA A 236 25.76 -22.93 42.84
CA ALA A 236 26.07 -22.15 41.66
C ALA A 236 25.59 -22.88 40.41
N PHE A 237 24.51 -22.40 39.78
CA PHE A 237 24.17 -22.79 38.41
C PHE A 237 24.91 -21.85 37.45
N LEU A 238 26.15 -22.23 37.11
CA LEU A 238 26.94 -21.62 36.05
C LEU A 238 26.38 -22.07 34.68
N GLY A 239 25.35 -21.38 34.21
CA GLY A 239 24.99 -21.33 32.79
C GLY A 239 25.53 -20.03 32.19
N ARG A 240 26.76 -20.05 31.66
CA ARG A 240 27.36 -18.91 30.97
C ARG A 240 26.65 -18.70 29.63
N GLY A 241 25.97 -17.56 29.55
CA GLY A 241 25.38 -17.02 28.32
C GLY A 241 24.75 -15.66 28.59
N ARG A 242 25.42 -14.79 29.35
CA ARG A 242 24.99 -13.39 29.45
C ARG A 242 25.36 -12.68 28.15
N ALA A 243 24.41 -12.53 27.25
CA ALA A 243 24.46 -11.47 26.24
C ALA A 243 24.78 -10.16 26.96
N ARG A 244 25.75 -9.39 26.45
CA ARG A 244 26.10 -8.11 27.08
C ARG A 244 24.89 -7.18 26.96
N PRO A 245 24.71 -6.18 27.83
CA PRO A 245 23.58 -5.24 27.75
C PRO A 245 23.45 -4.53 26.39
N ALA A 246 24.51 -4.50 25.59
CA ALA A 246 24.53 -3.95 24.23
C ALA A 246 23.97 -4.88 23.14
N ASP A 247 23.77 -6.18 23.45
CA ASP A 247 23.38 -7.22 22.48
C ASP A 247 21.86 -7.53 22.53
N ARG A 248 21.07 -6.71 23.25
CA ARG A 248 19.63 -6.91 23.42
C ARG A 248 18.85 -6.06 22.44
N ILE A 249 18.03 -6.70 21.61
CA ILE A 249 17.04 -6.04 20.77
C ILE A 249 15.97 -5.42 21.67
N ASP A 250 16.08 -4.13 21.98
CA ASP A 250 15.13 -3.40 22.82
C ASP A 250 14.12 -2.61 21.95
N LEU A 251 13.07 -3.29 21.51
CA LEU A 251 12.03 -2.78 20.57
C LEU A 251 11.15 -1.62 21.11
N LEU A 252 11.53 -0.93 22.20
CA LEU A 252 10.66 0.01 22.91
C LEU A 252 11.22 1.42 23.14
N ARG A 253 12.14 1.92 22.30
CA ARG A 253 12.50 3.35 22.34
C ARG A 253 12.18 4.08 21.05
N HIS A 254 11.12 4.91 21.07
CA HIS A 254 10.98 6.16 20.30
C HIS A 254 9.88 7.06 20.90
N PRO A 255 9.84 8.39 20.65
CA PRO A 255 10.79 9.23 19.89
C PRO A 255 11.29 10.51 20.62
N HIS A 256 12.20 11.22 19.94
CA HIS A 256 12.71 12.60 20.11
C HIS A 256 14.15 12.77 20.62
N ALA A 257 15.06 12.97 19.65
CA ALA A 257 15.92 14.15 19.60
C ALA A 257 16.33 14.38 18.14
N ALA A 258 15.82 15.45 17.55
CA ALA A 258 16.26 15.96 16.27
C ALA A 258 17.70 16.47 16.41
N GLY A 259 18.69 15.62 16.15
CA GLY A 259 20.07 16.03 15.91
C GLY A 259 20.23 16.35 14.43
N ARG A 260 20.29 17.64 14.08
CA ARG A 260 20.71 18.09 12.74
C ARG A 260 22.07 17.47 12.40
N PRO A 261 22.30 16.87 11.22
CA PRO A 261 23.64 16.74 10.68
C PRO A 261 24.00 18.01 9.91
N ALA A 262 25.27 18.37 10.05
CA ALA A 262 25.89 19.60 9.57
C ALA A 262 25.71 19.88 8.08
N GLN A 263 25.56 21.16 7.76
CA GLN A 263 25.84 21.71 6.44
C GLN A 263 27.31 21.41 6.09
N HIS A 264 27.54 20.44 5.21
CA HIS A 264 28.74 20.43 4.40
C HIS A 264 28.34 20.52 2.93
N ALA A 265 28.40 21.76 2.45
CA ALA A 265 28.47 22.06 1.03
C ALA A 265 29.67 21.34 0.42
N ARG A 266 29.42 20.44 -0.53
CA ARG A 266 30.36 20.13 -1.61
C ARG A 266 29.56 20.13 -2.91
N GLY A 267 29.96 21.02 -3.81
CA GLY A 267 29.23 21.36 -5.03
C GLY A 267 29.07 20.18 -5.98
N LEU A 268 27.92 20.15 -6.64
CA LEU A 268 27.77 19.47 -7.91
C LEU A 268 28.66 20.17 -8.95
N PRO A 269 29.47 19.45 -9.75
CA PRO A 269 30.09 20.03 -10.93
C PRO A 269 29.01 20.35 -11.99
N PRO A 270 29.19 21.39 -12.81
CA PRO A 270 28.20 21.78 -13.82
C PRO A 270 28.11 20.74 -14.93
N ALA A 271 26.93 20.68 -15.54
CA ALA A 271 26.63 19.85 -16.69
C ALA A 271 27.42 20.35 -17.91
N ASP A 272 28.44 19.60 -18.33
CA ASP A 272 29.12 19.86 -19.59
C ASP A 272 28.31 19.31 -20.75
N THR A 273 28.00 20.24 -21.65
CA THR A 273 27.37 20.04 -22.93
C THR A 273 28.48 19.76 -23.92
N GLU A 274 28.69 18.52 -24.35
CA GLU A 274 29.51 18.26 -25.53
C GLU A 274 28.80 17.34 -26.54
N GLN A 275 28.63 17.94 -27.71
CA GLN A 275 28.30 17.31 -28.97
C GLN A 275 29.49 16.42 -29.38
N GLY A 276 29.22 15.16 -29.71
CA GLY A 276 30.23 14.26 -30.24
C GLY A 276 29.56 13.03 -30.83
N GLY A 277 29.33 13.05 -32.15
CA GLY A 277 28.71 11.94 -32.85
C GLY A 277 29.58 10.69 -32.88
N PHE A 278 28.94 9.52 -32.86
CA PHE A 278 29.52 8.30 -33.42
C PHE A 278 28.48 7.53 -34.21
N ARG A 279 28.93 7.08 -35.38
CA ARG A 279 28.20 6.30 -36.38
C ARG A 279 27.91 4.88 -35.86
N GLY A 280 26.86 4.30 -36.42
CA GLY A 280 26.19 3.13 -35.88
C GLY A 280 26.77 1.77 -36.26
N ASP A 281 26.12 0.76 -35.68
CA ASP A 281 25.87 -0.57 -36.22
C ASP A 281 24.73 -1.13 -35.34
N GLY A 282 23.52 -1.37 -35.82
CA GLY A 282 23.23 -2.53 -36.66
C GLY A 282 22.84 -3.74 -35.79
N ARG A 283 21.62 -3.74 -35.20
CA ARG A 283 20.80 -4.95 -34.95
C ARG A 283 19.42 -4.59 -34.38
N ARG A 284 18.39 -5.14 -35.04
CA ARG A 284 16.96 -5.03 -34.72
C ARG A 284 16.58 -5.88 -33.49
N PRO A 285 15.43 -5.60 -32.83
CA PRO A 285 15.00 -6.28 -31.62
C PRO A 285 14.29 -7.62 -31.91
N ALA A 286 14.45 -8.58 -31.00
CA ALA A 286 13.56 -9.73 -30.89
C ALA A 286 12.37 -9.35 -30.00
N ARG A 287 11.17 -9.52 -30.57
CA ARG A 287 9.90 -9.51 -29.87
C ARG A 287 9.78 -10.77 -29.01
N LEU A 288 9.28 -10.63 -27.79
CA LEU A 288 8.22 -11.43 -27.17
C LEU A 288 7.64 -10.62 -26.00
#